data_AF-A0A3D5SSJ0-F1
#
_entry.id   AF-A0A3D5SSJ0-F1
#
_cell.length_a   1.000
_cell.length_b   1.000
_cell.length_c   1.000
_cell.angle_alpha   90.00
_cell.angle_beta   90.00
_cell.angle_gamma   90.00
#
_symmetry.space_group_name_H-M   'P 1'
#
loop_
_entity.id
_entity.type
_entity.pdbx_description
1 polymer ?
#
loop_
_entity_poly.entity_id
_entity_poly.type
_entity_poly.pdbx_seq_one_letter_code
_entity_poly.pdbx_strand_id
1 'polypeptide(L)'
;MFVVFLSNRVHPDGKGDVSALRGRVASIAAGSVTDLALVARARLELSEYYEKLISDLGRFTASREQTTAPHGDVAGTKVLTGIDVLERDGFTQLAGMRVGLVTNQTGRDREGRSTIDILHRAPNVKLVALFSPEHGIRGAADEKVLDSKDEQTGLPIYSLYGETRRPKPEHLKDLDALVFDIQDIGTRFYTYISTLGYVMEEAAKAKRPVFVLDRPNPIGGVEVEGPLADADRLSFTAYHTIPVRHGMTIGELAELFNQERKIDGDLRVIKMDGWSRSMWLDETNLAWVNPSPNMRSLTEATLYPGIGLLETTNVSVGRGTDTPFEVVGAPW
;
A
#
# COMPACT_ATOMS: atom_id res chain seq x y z
N MET A 1 -2.04 28.45 -23.57
CA MET A 1 -1.18 29.15 -22.60
C MET A 1 -0.41 28.10 -21.83
N PHE A 2 0.90 28.21 -21.72
CA PHE A 2 1.70 27.27 -20.93
C PHE A 2 2.33 28.02 -19.76
N VAL A 3 2.17 27.49 -18.55
CA VAL A 3 2.87 27.97 -17.37
C VAL A 3 3.84 26.88 -16.98
N VAL A 4 5.13 27.14 -17.19
CA VAL A 4 6.20 26.25 -16.78
C VAL A 4 6.67 26.71 -15.41
N PHE A 5 6.26 25.99 -14.36
CA PHE A 5 6.69 26.25 -13.00
C PHE A 5 7.91 25.40 -12.67
N LEU A 6 9.09 26.00 -12.75
CA LEU A 6 10.34 25.36 -12.36
C LEU A 6 10.65 25.69 -10.91
N SER A 7 10.37 24.75 -10.01
CA SER A 7 10.82 24.85 -8.62
C SER A 7 12.01 23.94 -8.39
N ASN A 8 13.06 24.49 -7.80
CA ASN A 8 14.22 23.73 -7.38
C ASN A 8 14.20 23.58 -5.84
N ARG A 9 14.08 22.35 -5.34
CA ARG A 9 14.09 22.06 -3.89
C ARG A 9 15.48 22.15 -3.26
N VAL A 10 16.56 22.29 -4.03
CA VAL A 10 17.94 22.22 -3.48
C VAL A 10 18.40 23.54 -2.84
N HIS A 11 17.59 24.61 -2.87
CA HIS A 11 17.95 25.92 -2.32
C HIS A 11 16.86 26.47 -1.37
N PRO A 12 17.21 27.05 -0.20
CA PRO A 12 18.56 27.20 0.35
C PRO A 12 19.07 25.97 1.12
N ASP A 13 18.18 25.07 1.56
CA ASP A 13 18.53 24.02 2.52
C ASP A 13 17.87 22.66 2.24
N GLY A 14 17.23 22.47 1.08
CA GLY A 14 16.58 21.20 0.76
C GLY A 14 15.18 21.02 1.34
N LYS A 15 14.66 21.99 2.11
CA LYS A 15 13.42 21.86 2.89
C LYS A 15 12.27 22.72 2.32
N GLY A 16 11.03 22.37 2.69
CA GLY A 16 9.80 23.07 2.30
C GLY A 16 8.93 22.33 1.26
N ASP A 17 7.66 22.73 1.15
CA ASP A 17 6.68 22.20 0.21
C ASP A 17 6.23 23.29 -0.77
N VAL A 18 6.32 23.00 -2.07
CA VAL A 18 5.91 23.89 -3.15
C VAL A 18 4.50 23.56 -3.66
N SER A 19 3.84 22.52 -3.14
CA SER A 19 2.52 22.07 -3.62
C SER A 19 1.45 23.14 -3.42
N ALA A 20 1.44 23.82 -2.28
CA ALA A 20 0.55 24.95 -2.05
C ALA A 20 0.80 26.11 -3.04
N LEU A 21 2.07 26.41 -3.33
CA LEU A 21 2.45 27.46 -4.28
C LEU A 21 2.11 27.05 -5.73
N ARG A 22 2.41 25.81 -6.11
CA ARG A 22 2.04 25.21 -7.39
C ARG A 22 0.53 25.25 -7.59
N GLY A 23 -0.24 24.88 -6.57
CA GLY A 23 -1.70 24.96 -6.59
C GLY A 23 -2.20 26.38 -6.83
N ARG A 24 -1.62 27.38 -6.16
CA ARG A 24 -1.95 28.80 -6.40
C ARG A 24 -1.60 29.26 -7.81
N VAL A 25 -0.40 28.91 -8.31
CA VAL A 25 0.03 29.25 -9.67
C VAL A 25 -0.87 28.59 -10.71
N ALA A 26 -1.23 27.32 -10.52
CA ALA A 26 -2.16 26.59 -11.38
C ALA A 26 -3.55 27.23 -11.38
N SER A 27 -4.10 27.61 -10.22
CA SER A 27 -5.39 28.28 -10.12
C SER A 27 -5.40 29.64 -10.81
N ILE A 28 -4.33 30.43 -10.68
CA ILE A 28 -4.19 31.73 -11.36
C ILE A 28 -4.09 31.51 -12.87
N ALA A 29 -3.28 30.56 -13.31
CA ALA A 29 -3.11 30.23 -14.72
C ALA A 29 -4.45 29.77 -15.35
N ALA A 30 -5.17 28.88 -14.67
CA ALA A 30 -6.50 28.45 -15.09
C ALA A 30 -7.49 29.62 -15.14
N GLY A 31 -7.49 30.49 -14.13
CA GLY A 31 -8.34 31.69 -14.06
C GLY A 31 -8.05 32.73 -15.15
N SER A 32 -6.84 32.75 -15.72
CA SER A 32 -6.48 33.64 -16.83
C SER A 32 -6.91 33.14 -18.21
N VAL A 33 -7.44 31.92 -18.33
CA VAL A 33 -7.97 31.41 -19.60
C VAL A 33 -9.40 31.92 -19.75
N THR A 34 -9.56 33.04 -20.45
CA THR A 34 -10.86 33.70 -20.67
C THR A 34 -11.56 33.25 -21.95
N ASP A 35 -10.86 32.52 -22.83
CA ASP A 35 -11.41 31.98 -24.06
C ASP A 35 -12.13 30.65 -23.80
N LEU A 36 -13.41 30.75 -23.47
CA LEU A 36 -14.28 29.61 -23.18
C LEU A 36 -14.49 28.68 -24.39
N ALA A 37 -14.34 29.20 -25.62
CA ALA A 37 -14.47 28.39 -26.83
C ALA A 37 -13.24 27.49 -27.02
N LEU A 38 -12.05 28.02 -26.74
CA LEU A 38 -10.81 27.23 -26.72
C LEU A 38 -10.85 26.13 -25.63
N VAL A 39 -11.35 26.45 -24.44
CA VAL A 39 -11.50 25.48 -23.34
C VAL A 39 -12.50 24.38 -23.70
N ALA A 40 -13.64 24.74 -24.29
CA ALA A 40 -14.64 23.76 -24.74
C ALA A 40 -14.06 22.82 -25.80
N ARG A 41 -13.32 23.38 -26.77
CA ARG A 41 -12.65 22.60 -27.81
C ARG A 41 -11.58 21.66 -27.25
N ALA A 42 -10.72 22.14 -26.35
CA ALA A 42 -9.70 21.31 -25.71
C ALA A 42 -10.30 20.17 -24.87
N ARG A 43 -11.44 20.40 -24.20
CA ARG A 43 -12.18 19.34 -23.50
C ARG A 43 -12.74 18.29 -24.45
N LEU A 44 -13.23 18.73 -25.61
CA LEU A 44 -13.75 17.84 -26.66
C LEU A 44 -12.63 16.99 -27.26
N GLU A 45 -11.50 17.61 -27.61
CA GLU A 45 -10.31 16.93 -28.14
C GLU A 45 -9.73 15.93 -27.12
N LEU A 46 -9.72 16.27 -25.83
CA LEU A 46 -9.30 15.37 -24.76
C LEU A 46 -10.28 14.19 -24.58
N SER A 47 -11.60 14.45 -24.67
CA SER A 47 -12.63 13.40 -24.64
C SER A 47 -12.48 12.43 -25.81
N GLU A 48 -12.29 12.95 -27.04
CA GLU A 48 -12.05 12.15 -28.24
C GLU A 48 -10.75 11.33 -28.13
N TYR A 49 -9.69 11.91 -27.54
CA TYR A 49 -8.46 11.17 -27.25
C TYR A 49 -8.70 10.01 -26.28
N TYR A 50 -9.44 10.23 -25.18
CA TYR A 50 -9.78 9.16 -24.24
C TYR A 50 -10.69 8.09 -24.85
N GLU A 51 -11.69 8.48 -25.65
CA GLU A 51 -12.53 7.52 -26.39
C GLU A 51 -11.71 6.66 -27.35
N LYS A 52 -10.76 7.28 -28.06
CA LYS A 52 -9.85 6.58 -28.95
C LYS A 52 -8.89 5.66 -28.19
N LEU A 53 -8.35 6.11 -27.07
CA LEU A 53 -7.50 5.31 -26.19
C LEU A 53 -8.25 4.09 -25.65
N ILE A 54 -9.50 4.28 -25.21
CA ILE A 54 -10.39 3.19 -24.74
C ILE A 54 -10.70 2.22 -25.89
N SER A 55 -10.97 2.72 -27.10
CA SER A 55 -11.18 1.89 -28.29
C SER A 55 -9.93 1.09 -28.67
N ASP A 56 -8.74 1.70 -28.62
CA ASP A 56 -7.48 1.04 -28.96
C ASP A 56 -7.05 0.03 -27.87
N LEU A 57 -7.35 0.30 -26.59
CA LEU A 57 -7.27 -0.68 -25.51
C LEU A 57 -8.22 -1.87 -25.73
N GLY A 58 -9.45 -1.61 -26.21
CA GLY A 58 -10.40 -2.65 -26.62
C GLY A 58 -9.92 -3.54 -27.78
N ARG A 59 -9.06 -3.02 -28.66
CA ARG A 59 -8.41 -3.80 -29.71
C ARG A 59 -7.25 -4.65 -29.18
N PHE A 60 -6.58 -4.19 -28.13
CA PHE A 60 -5.55 -4.95 -27.41
C PHE A 60 -6.13 -6.09 -26.57
N THR A 61 -7.35 -5.93 -26.02
CA THR A 61 -8.06 -7.03 -25.34
C THR A 61 -8.61 -8.06 -26.32
N ALA A 62 -9.12 -7.64 -27.48
CA ALA A 62 -9.64 -8.54 -28.51
C ALA A 62 -8.57 -9.45 -29.15
N SER A 63 -7.29 -9.02 -29.21
CA SER A 63 -6.20 -9.89 -29.69
C SER A 63 -5.79 -10.95 -28.64
N ARG A 64 -6.10 -10.72 -27.36
CA ARG A 64 -5.83 -11.65 -26.25
C ARG A 64 -6.90 -12.75 -26.15
N GLU A 65 -8.14 -12.44 -26.56
CA GLU A 65 -9.28 -13.38 -26.57
C GLU A 65 -9.11 -14.57 -27.54
N GLN A 66 -8.17 -14.53 -28.50
CA GLN A 66 -7.91 -15.69 -29.37
C GLN A 66 -7.03 -16.78 -28.73
N THR A 67 -6.51 -16.56 -27.51
CA THR A 67 -5.61 -17.54 -26.84
C THR A 67 -6.00 -17.95 -25.42
N THR A 68 -7.14 -17.51 -24.89
CA THR A 68 -7.59 -17.91 -23.55
C THR A 68 -8.90 -18.69 -23.61
N ALA A 69 -8.87 -19.90 -23.05
CA ALA A 69 -10.06 -20.69 -22.71
C ALA A 69 -11.04 -19.85 -21.86
N PRO A 70 -12.35 -20.12 -21.89
CA PRO A 70 -13.36 -19.19 -21.40
C PRO A 70 -13.19 -18.92 -19.90
N HIS A 71 -12.83 -17.68 -19.56
CA HIS A 71 -12.90 -17.17 -18.20
C HIS A 71 -14.38 -17.00 -17.83
N GLY A 72 -14.82 -17.80 -16.85
CA GLY A 72 -16.16 -17.73 -16.29
C GLY A 72 -16.44 -16.38 -15.61
N ASP A 73 -17.72 -16.02 -15.54
CA ASP A 73 -18.30 -14.80 -14.98
C ASP A 73 -17.51 -14.16 -13.81
N VAL A 74 -16.84 -13.04 -14.09
CA VAL A 74 -16.21 -12.16 -13.08
C VAL A 74 -17.25 -11.48 -12.17
N ALA A 75 -18.54 -11.52 -12.53
CA ALA A 75 -19.63 -10.98 -11.74
C ALA A 75 -19.93 -11.73 -10.42
N GLY A 76 -19.29 -12.89 -10.18
CA GLY A 76 -19.53 -13.74 -9.02
C GLY A 76 -18.44 -13.73 -7.94
N THR A 77 -17.22 -13.24 -8.22
CA THR A 77 -16.10 -13.39 -7.29
C THR A 77 -16.22 -12.42 -6.11
N LYS A 78 -16.24 -12.97 -4.90
CA LYS A 78 -16.25 -12.21 -3.64
C LYS A 78 -15.08 -12.65 -2.79
N VAL A 79 -13.92 -12.01 -3.00
CA VAL A 79 -12.79 -12.23 -2.11
C VAL A 79 -13.11 -11.59 -0.76
N LEU A 80 -12.89 -12.34 0.32
CA LEU A 80 -12.90 -11.83 1.69
C LEU A 80 -11.45 -11.72 2.15
N THR A 81 -11.03 -10.52 2.54
CA THR A 81 -9.71 -10.28 3.15
C THR A 81 -9.64 -10.90 4.55
N GLY A 82 -8.46 -10.93 5.15
CA GLY A 82 -8.29 -11.46 6.50
C GLY A 82 -9.18 -10.78 7.55
N ILE A 83 -9.47 -9.48 7.41
CA ILE A 83 -10.39 -8.78 8.33
C ILE A 83 -11.86 -9.19 8.09
N ASP A 84 -12.27 -9.37 6.82
CA ASP A 84 -13.61 -9.86 6.49
C ASP A 84 -13.84 -11.27 7.03
N VAL A 85 -12.85 -12.15 6.89
CA VAL A 85 -12.87 -13.53 7.40
C VAL A 85 -12.92 -13.53 8.93
N LEU A 86 -12.09 -12.71 9.58
CA LEU A 86 -12.06 -12.61 11.03
C LEU A 86 -13.40 -12.13 11.61
N GLU A 87 -14.03 -11.12 10.99
CA GLU A 87 -15.35 -10.61 11.41
C GLU A 87 -16.45 -11.64 11.15
N ARG A 88 -16.47 -12.28 9.97
CA ARG A 88 -17.41 -13.36 9.63
C ARG A 88 -17.38 -14.47 10.68
N ASP A 89 -16.19 -14.80 11.18
CA ASP A 89 -15.96 -15.88 12.14
C ASP A 89 -16.10 -15.38 13.61
N GLY A 90 -16.70 -14.20 13.81
CA GLY A 90 -17.03 -13.65 15.13
C GLY A 90 -15.81 -13.28 15.97
N PHE A 91 -14.69 -12.96 15.35
CA PHE A 91 -13.41 -12.64 15.99
C PHE A 91 -12.88 -13.74 16.92
N THR A 92 -13.30 -14.99 16.72
CA THR A 92 -13.04 -16.11 17.64
C THR A 92 -11.55 -16.27 17.97
N GLN A 93 -10.67 -16.02 17.00
CA GLN A 93 -9.22 -16.16 17.15
C GLN A 93 -8.58 -15.09 18.06
N LEU A 94 -9.25 -13.95 18.24
CA LEU A 94 -8.80 -12.83 19.10
C LEU A 94 -9.63 -12.71 20.39
N ALA A 95 -10.57 -13.64 20.63
CA ALA A 95 -11.52 -13.55 21.73
C ALA A 95 -10.80 -13.46 23.10
N GLY A 96 -11.16 -12.44 23.88
CA GLY A 96 -10.61 -12.15 25.20
C GLY A 96 -9.23 -11.47 25.19
N MET A 97 -8.62 -11.27 24.02
CA MET A 97 -7.26 -10.72 23.93
C MET A 97 -7.22 -9.19 23.94
N ARG A 98 -6.18 -8.64 24.56
CA ARG A 98 -5.73 -7.26 24.40
C ARG A 98 -4.81 -7.17 23.19
N VAL A 99 -5.28 -6.58 22.10
CA VAL A 99 -4.54 -6.56 20.83
C VAL A 99 -3.97 -5.18 20.51
N GLY A 100 -2.75 -5.16 20.00
CA GLY A 100 -2.20 -3.99 19.29
C GLY A 100 -2.34 -4.17 17.78
N LEU A 101 -2.76 -3.14 17.06
CA LEU A 101 -2.98 -3.21 15.61
C LEU A 101 -1.92 -2.41 14.85
N VAL A 102 -1.15 -3.10 14.01
CA VAL A 102 -0.26 -2.51 13.00
C VAL A 102 -1.06 -2.33 11.72
N THR A 103 -1.37 -1.08 11.37
CA THR A 103 -2.23 -0.78 10.22
C THR A 103 -1.96 0.63 9.66
N ASN A 104 -2.66 0.97 8.59
CA ASN A 104 -2.75 2.31 8.01
C ASN A 104 -4.12 2.50 7.35
N GLN A 105 -4.30 3.52 6.50
CA GLN A 105 -5.55 3.81 5.81
C GLN A 105 -6.07 2.70 4.89
N THR A 106 -5.22 1.74 4.51
CA THR A 106 -5.57 0.59 3.66
C THR A 106 -6.17 -0.57 4.45
N GLY A 107 -6.00 -0.59 5.77
CA GLY A 107 -6.61 -1.56 6.68
C GLY A 107 -8.12 -1.37 6.73
N ARG A 108 -8.81 -1.94 5.73
CA ARG A 108 -10.25 -1.86 5.54
C ARG A 108 -10.82 -3.20 5.09
N ASP A 109 -12.05 -3.42 5.49
CA ASP A 109 -12.86 -4.53 4.99
C ASP A 109 -13.44 -4.21 3.59
N ARG A 110 -14.23 -5.14 3.06
CA ARG A 110 -14.86 -5.00 1.76
C ARG A 110 -15.88 -3.86 1.69
N GLU A 111 -16.53 -3.53 2.80
CA GLU A 111 -17.47 -2.42 2.90
C GLU A 111 -16.77 -1.05 3.10
N GLY A 112 -15.44 -1.04 3.20
CA GLY A 112 -14.62 0.16 3.38
C GLY A 112 -14.54 0.65 4.83
N ARG A 113 -15.04 -0.10 5.82
CA ARG A 113 -14.87 0.19 7.25
C ARG A 113 -13.42 -0.07 7.63
N SER A 114 -12.85 0.78 8.50
CA SER A 114 -11.48 0.59 8.95
C SER A 114 -11.37 -0.58 9.93
N THR A 115 -10.31 -1.37 9.82
CA THR A 115 -9.94 -2.42 10.78
C THR A 115 -9.79 -1.89 12.20
N ILE A 116 -9.38 -0.63 12.36
CA ILE A 116 -9.36 0.06 13.65
C ILE A 116 -10.77 0.07 14.26
N ASP A 117 -11.75 0.53 13.49
CA ASP A 117 -13.12 0.72 13.97
C ASP A 117 -13.83 -0.64 14.16
N ILE A 118 -13.54 -1.62 13.30
CA ILE A 118 -14.06 -2.99 13.40
C ILE A 118 -13.56 -3.65 14.70
N LEU A 119 -12.25 -3.67 14.95
CA LEU A 119 -11.68 -4.29 16.15
C LEU A 119 -12.01 -3.52 17.43
N HIS A 120 -12.17 -2.19 17.35
CA HIS A 120 -12.56 -1.38 18.51
C HIS A 120 -14.02 -1.65 18.95
N ARG A 121 -14.90 -1.98 18.00
CA ARG A 121 -16.32 -2.30 18.26
C ARG A 121 -16.60 -3.78 18.48
N ALA A 122 -15.63 -4.65 18.21
CA ALA A 122 -15.77 -6.08 18.38
C ALA A 122 -16.07 -6.42 19.86
N PRO A 123 -17.13 -7.18 20.16
CA PRO A 123 -17.62 -7.36 21.53
C PRO A 123 -16.68 -8.19 22.42
N ASN A 124 -15.83 -9.00 21.79
CA ASN A 124 -14.96 -9.99 22.43
C ASN A 124 -13.47 -9.68 22.19
N VAL A 125 -13.10 -8.53 21.63
CA VAL A 125 -11.70 -8.14 21.41
C VAL A 125 -11.45 -6.82 22.09
N LYS A 126 -10.28 -6.66 22.73
CA LYS A 126 -9.90 -5.40 23.36
C LYS A 126 -8.74 -4.77 22.59
N LEU A 127 -9.06 -3.87 21.65
CA LEU A 127 -8.05 -3.07 20.96
C LEU A 127 -7.46 -2.03 21.93
N VAL A 128 -6.14 -2.03 22.14
CA VAL A 128 -5.49 -1.20 23.17
C VAL A 128 -4.41 -0.25 22.65
N ALA A 129 -3.86 -0.50 21.47
CA ALA A 129 -2.83 0.35 20.88
C ALA A 129 -2.82 0.23 19.35
N LEU A 130 -2.39 1.28 18.68
CA LEU A 130 -2.20 1.34 17.24
C LEU A 130 -0.72 1.54 16.91
N PHE A 131 -0.27 0.95 15.82
CA PHE A 131 1.09 1.10 15.31
C PHE A 131 1.02 1.52 13.86
N SER A 132 1.61 2.67 13.53
CA SER A 132 1.57 3.25 12.20
C SER A 132 2.93 3.14 11.51
N PRO A 133 2.99 2.70 10.24
CA PRO A 133 4.21 2.78 9.43
C PRO A 133 4.41 4.21 8.87
N GLU A 134 4.97 4.31 7.66
CA GLU A 134 5.53 5.50 7.00
C GLU A 134 4.57 6.67 6.72
N HIS A 135 3.29 6.43 6.45
CA HIS A 135 2.33 7.47 5.98
C HIS A 135 1.21 7.82 6.98
N GLY A 136 1.38 7.42 8.24
CA GLY A 136 0.39 7.66 9.29
C GLY A 136 -0.76 6.66 9.31
N ILE A 137 -1.49 6.64 10.43
CA ILE A 137 -2.50 5.61 10.71
C ILE A 137 -3.77 5.76 9.84
N ARG A 138 -4.08 6.98 9.38
CA ARG A 138 -5.22 7.30 8.50
C ARG A 138 -4.81 7.99 7.19
N GLY A 139 -3.53 7.92 6.81
CA GLY A 139 -3.05 8.26 5.46
C GLY A 139 -3.00 9.75 5.08
N ALA A 140 -3.12 10.65 6.05
CA ALA A 140 -3.14 12.11 5.81
C ALA A 140 -1.79 12.80 6.07
N ALA A 141 -0.74 12.06 6.45
CA ALA A 141 0.54 12.62 6.84
C ALA A 141 1.59 12.49 5.73
N ASP A 142 2.04 13.62 5.19
CA ASP A 142 3.19 13.75 4.27
C ASP A 142 4.52 13.98 5.03
N GLU A 143 4.50 13.98 6.37
CA GLU A 143 5.66 14.24 7.26
C GLU A 143 5.90 13.11 8.27
N LYS A 144 7.05 13.16 8.98
CA LYS A 144 7.38 12.24 10.09
C LYS A 144 6.22 12.17 11.08
N VAL A 145 5.59 11.00 11.15
CA VAL A 145 4.52 10.74 12.11
C VAL A 145 5.15 10.48 13.48
N LEU A 146 4.81 11.30 14.46
CA LEU A 146 5.18 11.11 15.87
C LEU A 146 4.11 10.28 16.58
N ASP A 147 4.47 9.74 17.74
CA ASP A 147 3.51 9.11 18.64
C ASP A 147 2.37 10.10 18.96
N SER A 148 1.14 9.62 18.91
CA SER A 148 -0.06 10.45 18.99
C SER A 148 -1.24 9.66 19.58
N LYS A 149 -2.45 10.19 19.46
CA LYS A 149 -3.68 9.48 19.84
C LYS A 149 -4.65 9.52 18.67
N ASP A 150 -5.33 8.39 18.42
CA ASP A 150 -6.40 8.35 17.44
C ASP A 150 -7.60 9.13 17.97
N GLU A 151 -8.07 10.12 17.20
CA GLU A 151 -9.12 11.04 17.63
C GLU A 151 -10.46 10.34 17.86
N GLN A 152 -10.73 9.26 17.12
CA GLN A 152 -12.01 8.56 17.17
C GLN A 152 -12.09 7.56 18.33
N THR A 153 -11.02 6.81 18.56
CA THR A 153 -10.97 5.74 19.57
C THR A 153 -10.28 6.16 20.88
N GLY A 154 -9.52 7.25 20.87
CA GLY A 154 -8.69 7.70 21.99
C GLY A 154 -7.45 6.85 22.26
N LEU A 155 -7.18 5.84 21.42
CA LEU A 155 -6.08 4.89 21.59
C LEU A 155 -4.72 5.53 21.28
N PRO A 156 -3.64 5.13 21.96
CA PRO A 156 -2.31 5.57 21.62
C PRO A 156 -1.90 5.04 20.24
N ILE A 157 -1.22 5.89 19.45
CA ILE A 157 -0.60 5.55 18.18
C ILE A 157 0.92 5.61 18.37
N TYR A 158 1.61 4.52 18.07
CA TYR A 158 3.07 4.44 18.04
C TYR A 158 3.58 4.47 16.61
N SER A 159 4.54 5.33 16.32
CA SER A 159 5.16 5.38 14.99
C SER A 159 6.22 4.30 14.83
N LEU A 160 6.12 3.55 13.73
CA LEU A 160 7.08 2.55 13.26
C LEU A 160 7.86 3.06 12.04
N TYR A 161 8.12 4.38 11.99
CA TYR A 161 8.87 5.01 10.92
C TYR A 161 9.98 5.97 11.42
N GLY A 162 10.92 6.31 10.54
CA GLY A 162 12.04 7.19 10.85
C GLY A 162 13.05 6.52 11.77
N GLU A 163 13.27 7.09 12.96
CA GLU A 163 14.23 6.60 13.96
C GLU A 163 13.71 5.37 14.71
N THR A 164 12.39 5.21 14.81
CA THR A 164 11.76 4.08 15.50
C THR A 164 11.02 3.24 14.46
N ARG A 165 11.67 2.21 13.90
CA ARG A 165 11.06 1.31 12.90
C ARG A 165 10.52 0.00 13.50
N ARG A 166 10.65 -0.15 14.81
CA ARG A 166 10.40 -1.37 15.57
C ARG A 166 9.54 -1.05 16.78
N PRO A 167 8.54 -1.88 17.15
CA PRO A 167 7.87 -1.75 18.42
C PRO A 167 8.87 -1.85 19.57
N LYS A 168 8.79 -0.95 20.55
CA LYS A 168 9.64 -1.03 21.75
C LYS A 168 9.05 -2.03 22.75
N PRO A 169 9.84 -2.65 23.63
CA PRO A 169 9.34 -3.60 24.63
C PRO A 169 8.19 -3.04 25.48
N GLU A 170 8.24 -1.76 25.84
CA GLU A 170 7.20 -1.07 26.59
C GLU A 170 5.86 -0.99 25.83
N HIS A 171 5.87 -0.94 24.50
CA HIS A 171 4.66 -0.93 23.69
C HIS A 171 3.97 -2.30 23.68
N LEU A 172 4.72 -3.38 23.94
CA LEU A 172 4.25 -4.77 23.85
C LEU A 172 3.89 -5.39 25.21
N LYS A 173 4.31 -4.76 26.31
CA LYS A 173 4.18 -5.29 27.68
C LYS A 173 2.73 -5.68 28.03
N ASP A 174 1.80 -4.85 27.58
CA ASP A 174 0.39 -4.88 27.94
C ASP A 174 -0.51 -5.54 26.89
N LEU A 175 0.11 -6.08 25.83
CA LEU A 175 -0.59 -6.77 24.74
C LEU A 175 -0.55 -8.28 24.96
N ASP A 176 -1.64 -8.94 24.61
CA ASP A 176 -1.71 -10.39 24.47
C ASP A 176 -1.30 -10.83 23.06
N ALA A 177 -1.54 -9.99 22.05
CA ALA A 177 -1.17 -10.25 20.66
C ALA A 177 -0.96 -8.95 19.85
N LEU A 178 -0.27 -9.07 18.72
CA LEU A 178 -0.27 -8.08 17.66
C LEU A 178 -1.10 -8.56 16.48
N VAL A 179 -1.79 -7.64 15.82
CA VAL A 179 -2.52 -7.86 14.57
C VAL A 179 -1.87 -6.99 13.50
N PHE A 180 -1.57 -7.55 12.33
CA PHE A 180 -1.01 -6.83 11.19
C PHE A 180 -2.03 -6.82 10.05
N ASP A 181 -2.41 -5.64 9.59
CA ASP A 181 -3.37 -5.46 8.50
C ASP A 181 -3.05 -4.23 7.64
N ILE A 182 -2.30 -4.45 6.56
CA ILE A 182 -1.85 -3.41 5.62
C ILE A 182 -1.82 -3.99 4.21
N GLN A 183 -2.34 -3.25 3.22
CA GLN A 183 -2.21 -3.56 1.80
C GLN A 183 -0.80 -3.23 1.31
N ASP A 184 -0.07 -4.25 0.85
CA ASP A 184 1.19 -4.12 0.13
C ASP A 184 0.96 -4.03 -1.40
N ILE A 185 2.02 -3.85 -2.20
CA ILE A 185 1.94 -3.75 -3.66
C ILE A 185 2.67 -4.85 -4.42
N GLY A 186 3.26 -5.83 -3.75
CA GLY A 186 3.94 -6.96 -4.40
C GLY A 186 5.39 -6.70 -4.80
N THR A 187 6.02 -5.66 -4.24
CA THR A 187 7.38 -5.21 -4.59
C THR A 187 8.29 -5.18 -3.37
N ARG A 188 9.48 -5.81 -3.45
CA ARG A 188 10.43 -5.96 -2.33
C ARG A 188 10.81 -4.67 -1.62
N PHE A 189 10.99 -3.59 -2.37
CA PHE A 189 11.42 -2.30 -1.82
C PHE A 189 10.25 -1.41 -1.36
N TYR A 190 9.01 -1.91 -1.40
CA TYR A 190 7.89 -1.32 -0.69
C TYR A 190 7.92 -1.77 0.78
N THR A 191 8.06 -0.83 1.71
CA THR A 191 8.66 -1.10 3.04
C THR A 191 7.71 -1.74 4.06
N TYR A 192 6.45 -1.98 3.72
CA TYR A 192 5.48 -2.59 4.65
C TYR A 192 5.82 -4.04 5.00
N ILE A 193 6.40 -4.79 4.07
CA ILE A 193 6.90 -6.15 4.35
C ILE A 193 8.09 -6.12 5.33
N SER A 194 8.90 -5.06 5.31
CA SER A 194 9.98 -4.86 6.28
C SER A 194 9.44 -4.51 7.66
N THR A 195 8.39 -3.68 7.73
CA THR A 195 7.67 -3.42 8.98
C THR A 195 7.08 -4.70 9.56
N LEU A 196 6.45 -5.56 8.73
CA LEU A 196 5.96 -6.88 9.16
C LEU A 196 7.08 -7.70 9.80
N GLY A 197 8.21 -7.88 9.11
CA GLY A 197 9.34 -8.67 9.62
C GLY A 197 9.88 -8.14 10.95
N TYR A 198 10.02 -6.82 11.08
CA TYR A 198 10.44 -6.18 12.33
C TYR A 198 9.43 -6.36 13.47
N VAL A 199 8.14 -6.25 13.19
CA VAL A 199 7.08 -6.53 14.16
C VAL A 199 7.15 -7.98 14.64
N MET A 200 7.33 -8.93 13.73
CA MET A 200 7.46 -10.34 14.05
C MET A 200 8.67 -10.64 14.93
N GLU A 201 9.83 -10.06 14.62
CA GLU A 201 11.06 -10.20 15.42
C GLU A 201 10.87 -9.68 16.86
N GLU A 202 10.27 -8.49 17.04
CA GLU A 202 10.05 -7.94 18.39
C GLU A 202 8.94 -8.68 19.16
N ALA A 203 7.89 -9.12 18.46
CA ALA A 203 6.81 -9.91 19.05
C ALA A 203 7.33 -11.27 19.55
N ALA A 204 8.17 -11.95 18.78
CA ALA A 204 8.80 -13.22 19.18
C ALA A 204 9.65 -13.05 20.45
N LYS A 205 10.47 -12.00 20.53
CA LYS A 205 11.25 -11.67 21.75
C LYS A 205 10.34 -11.44 22.96
N ALA A 206 9.21 -10.77 22.75
CA ALA A 206 8.21 -10.50 23.78
C ALA A 206 7.25 -11.68 24.04
N LYS A 207 7.41 -12.81 23.33
CA LYS A 207 6.51 -13.98 23.37
C LYS A 207 5.04 -13.61 23.14
N ARG A 208 4.81 -12.69 22.20
CA ARG A 208 3.48 -12.26 21.77
C ARG A 208 3.16 -12.88 20.41
N PRO A 209 2.02 -13.57 20.25
CA PRO A 209 1.57 -14.00 18.93
C PRO A 209 1.35 -12.82 17.99
N VAL A 210 1.61 -13.05 16.70
CA VAL A 210 1.31 -12.12 15.62
C VAL A 210 0.25 -12.74 14.73
N PHE A 211 -0.88 -12.06 14.61
CA PHE A 211 -1.94 -12.40 13.67
C PHE A 211 -1.78 -11.54 12.41
N VAL A 212 -1.64 -12.16 11.25
CA VAL A 212 -1.58 -11.44 9.97
C VAL A 212 -2.93 -11.58 9.29
N LEU A 213 -3.64 -10.47 9.10
CA LEU A 213 -4.86 -10.44 8.30
C LEU A 213 -4.43 -10.38 6.83
N ASP A 214 -4.55 -11.50 6.14
CA ASP A 214 -3.96 -11.61 4.80
C ASP A 214 -4.72 -10.73 3.79
N ARG A 215 -4.00 -10.25 2.79
CA ARG A 215 -4.51 -9.38 1.72
C ARG A 215 -3.98 -9.82 0.37
N PRO A 216 -4.72 -9.55 -0.74
CA PRO A 216 -4.24 -9.90 -2.06
C PRO A 216 -2.90 -9.21 -2.35
N ASN A 217 -1.99 -9.93 -3.01
CA ASN A 217 -0.93 -9.26 -3.75
C ASN A 217 -1.58 -8.62 -4.99
N PRO A 218 -1.57 -7.28 -5.14
CA PRO A 218 -2.40 -6.63 -6.14
C PRO A 218 -1.95 -6.93 -7.58
N ILE A 219 -0.67 -7.27 -7.75
CA ILE A 219 -0.07 -7.66 -9.03
C ILE A 219 0.05 -9.19 -9.14
N GLY A 220 -0.81 -9.93 -8.44
CA GLY A 220 -0.92 -11.38 -8.49
C GLY A 220 0.18 -12.12 -7.72
N GLY A 221 0.00 -13.43 -7.61
CA GLY A 221 0.88 -14.38 -6.93
C GLY A 221 1.52 -15.42 -7.84
N VAL A 222 1.48 -15.26 -9.16
CA VAL A 222 2.09 -16.23 -10.11
C VAL A 222 3.46 -15.77 -10.57
N GLU A 223 3.55 -14.52 -11.04
CA GLU A 223 4.79 -14.00 -11.61
C GLU A 223 5.81 -13.62 -10.52
N VAL A 224 7.07 -13.98 -10.78
CA VAL A 224 8.21 -13.72 -9.91
C VAL A 224 9.33 -13.17 -10.78
N GLU A 225 9.77 -11.93 -10.51
CA GLU A 225 10.64 -11.18 -11.43
C GLU A 225 11.76 -10.44 -10.69
N GLY A 226 12.88 -10.26 -11.40
CA GLY A 226 14.06 -9.54 -10.90
C GLY A 226 14.98 -10.37 -10.00
N PRO A 227 16.20 -9.87 -9.73
CA PRO A 227 17.19 -10.58 -8.93
C PRO A 227 16.82 -10.63 -7.45
N LEU A 228 17.31 -11.66 -6.76
CA LEU A 228 17.31 -11.71 -5.30
C LEU A 228 18.13 -10.53 -4.73
N ALA A 229 17.79 -10.11 -3.52
CA ALA A 229 18.63 -9.15 -2.80
C ALA A 229 19.93 -9.83 -2.35
N ASP A 230 21.05 -9.11 -2.40
CA ASP A 230 22.32 -9.60 -1.87
C ASP A 230 22.21 -9.72 -0.34
N ALA A 231 22.52 -10.90 0.19
CA ALA A 231 22.34 -11.22 1.61
C ALA A 231 23.18 -10.34 2.55
N ASP A 232 24.33 -9.82 2.07
CA ASP A 232 25.22 -8.92 2.80
C ASP A 232 24.80 -7.44 2.71
N ARG A 233 23.73 -7.13 1.95
CA ARG A 233 23.23 -5.76 1.72
C ARG A 233 21.76 -5.57 2.11
N LEU A 234 21.21 -6.47 2.91
CA LEU A 234 19.84 -6.34 3.41
C LEU A 234 19.67 -5.05 4.21
N SER A 235 18.51 -4.43 4.04
CA SER A 235 18.19 -3.12 4.62
C SER A 235 16.68 -2.97 4.82
N PHE A 236 16.21 -1.78 5.21
CA PHE A 236 14.78 -1.55 5.36
C PHE A 236 14.01 -1.58 4.02
N THR A 237 14.66 -1.35 2.88
CA THR A 237 14.07 -1.51 1.54
C THR A 237 14.38 -2.88 0.92
N ALA A 238 14.99 -3.79 1.68
CA ALA A 238 15.29 -5.15 1.27
C ALA A 238 15.44 -6.02 2.53
N TYR A 239 14.34 -6.31 3.22
CA TYR A 239 14.36 -7.03 4.51
C TYR A 239 14.84 -8.48 4.39
N HIS A 240 14.54 -9.12 3.25
CA HIS A 240 14.84 -10.52 3.00
C HIS A 240 15.32 -10.75 1.56
N THR A 241 15.99 -11.88 1.33
CA THR A 241 16.55 -12.29 0.02
C THR A 241 15.44 -12.82 -0.91
N ILE A 242 14.53 -11.94 -1.31
CA ILE A 242 13.44 -12.23 -2.25
C ILE A 242 13.64 -11.48 -3.58
N PRO A 243 12.99 -11.93 -4.68
CA PRO A 243 12.98 -11.21 -5.96
C PRO A 243 12.35 -9.83 -5.84
N VAL A 244 12.50 -8.99 -6.87
CA VAL A 244 11.94 -7.62 -6.89
C VAL A 244 10.41 -7.68 -6.86
N ARG A 245 9.81 -8.44 -7.77
CA ARG A 245 8.40 -8.85 -7.70
C ARG A 245 8.37 -10.24 -7.10
N HIS A 246 7.87 -10.35 -5.88
CA HIS A 246 7.98 -11.59 -5.10
C HIS A 246 6.82 -12.56 -5.28
N GLY A 247 5.68 -12.11 -5.82
CA GLY A 247 4.53 -12.98 -6.11
C GLY A 247 3.92 -13.67 -4.87
N MET A 248 3.98 -13.04 -3.70
CA MET A 248 3.47 -13.61 -2.44
C MET A 248 2.51 -12.64 -1.76
N THR A 249 1.52 -13.17 -1.04
CA THR A 249 0.68 -12.34 -0.14
C THR A 249 1.48 -11.93 1.09
N ILE A 250 0.94 -10.99 1.88
CA ILE A 250 1.59 -10.55 3.11
C ILE A 250 1.62 -11.68 4.16
N GLY A 251 0.60 -12.54 4.19
CA GLY A 251 0.55 -13.74 5.01
C GLY A 251 1.59 -14.78 4.62
N GLU A 252 1.73 -15.06 3.32
CA GLU A 252 2.75 -15.98 2.80
C GLU A 252 4.17 -15.46 3.06
N LEU A 253 4.40 -14.15 2.93
CA LEU A 253 5.68 -13.53 3.30
C LEU A 253 5.96 -13.65 4.80
N ALA A 254 4.95 -13.49 5.66
CA ALA A 254 5.13 -13.71 7.09
C ALA A 254 5.58 -15.15 7.39
N GLU A 255 4.95 -16.14 6.77
CA GLU A 255 5.34 -17.55 6.93
C GLU A 255 6.79 -17.78 6.47
N LEU A 256 7.16 -17.24 5.31
CA LEU A 256 8.53 -17.26 4.78
C LEU A 256 9.53 -16.64 5.77
N PHE A 257 9.25 -15.44 6.27
CA PHE A 257 10.13 -14.75 7.21
C PHE A 257 10.27 -15.50 8.53
N ASN A 258 9.19 -16.07 9.05
CA ASN A 258 9.22 -16.82 10.30
C ASN A 258 10.17 -18.02 10.20
N GLN A 259 10.12 -18.74 9.07
CA GLN A 259 10.91 -19.94 8.81
C GLN A 259 12.36 -19.60 8.43
N GLU A 260 12.57 -18.82 7.37
CA GLU A 260 13.91 -18.64 6.78
C GLU A 260 14.81 -17.74 7.62
N ARG A 261 14.22 -16.78 8.36
CA ARG A 261 14.98 -15.92 9.28
C ARG A 261 15.02 -16.46 10.70
N LYS A 262 14.44 -17.65 10.95
CA LYS A 262 14.42 -18.32 12.26
C LYS A 262 13.92 -17.39 13.37
N ILE A 263 12.81 -16.71 13.09
CA ILE A 263 12.17 -15.82 14.06
C ILE A 263 11.56 -16.64 15.20
N ASP A 264 11.09 -17.86 14.90
CA ASP A 264 10.49 -18.81 15.84
C ASP A 264 9.33 -18.18 16.64
N GLY A 265 8.59 -17.27 16.02
CA GLY A 265 7.43 -16.60 16.61
C GLY A 265 6.13 -17.41 16.46
N ASP A 266 5.18 -17.19 17.37
CA ASP A 266 3.79 -17.67 17.24
C ASP A 266 3.06 -16.83 16.17
N LEU A 267 3.22 -17.21 14.91
CA LEU A 267 2.59 -16.60 13.76
C LEU A 267 1.27 -17.30 13.43
N ARG A 268 0.21 -16.52 13.21
CA ARG A 268 -1.10 -17.02 12.81
C ARG A 268 -1.64 -16.18 11.65
N VAL A 269 -1.72 -16.77 10.47
CA VAL A 269 -2.28 -16.08 9.29
C VAL A 269 -3.79 -16.32 9.22
N ILE A 270 -4.56 -15.23 9.15
CA ILE A 270 -5.98 -15.27 8.83
C ILE A 270 -6.09 -15.21 7.32
N LYS A 271 -6.18 -16.39 6.71
CA LYS A 271 -6.20 -16.55 5.25
C LYS A 271 -7.44 -15.91 4.66
N MET A 272 -7.27 -15.32 3.49
CA MET A 272 -8.38 -14.85 2.67
C MET A 272 -9.29 -15.99 2.26
N ASP A 273 -10.55 -15.67 1.95
CA ASP A 273 -11.49 -16.57 1.29
C ASP A 273 -11.71 -16.11 -0.16
N GLY A 274 -11.73 -17.05 -1.11
CA GLY A 274 -12.00 -16.78 -2.52
C GLY A 274 -10.85 -16.16 -3.36
N TRP A 275 -9.72 -15.75 -2.77
CA TRP A 275 -8.56 -15.31 -3.55
C TRP A 275 -7.80 -16.50 -4.15
N SER A 276 -7.32 -16.34 -5.37
CA SER A 276 -6.41 -17.29 -6.01
C SER A 276 -5.16 -16.58 -6.52
N ARG A 277 -4.04 -17.29 -6.60
CA ARG A 277 -2.74 -16.69 -6.96
C ARG A 277 -2.73 -16.01 -8.33
N SER A 278 -3.58 -16.43 -9.27
CA SER A 278 -3.67 -15.79 -10.58
C SER A 278 -4.44 -14.47 -10.57
N MET A 279 -5.23 -14.18 -9.53
CA MET A 279 -6.05 -12.97 -9.45
C MET A 279 -5.20 -11.73 -9.19
N TRP A 280 -5.41 -10.73 -10.02
CA TRP A 280 -5.04 -9.34 -9.80
C TRP A 280 -6.08 -8.65 -8.91
N LEU A 281 -5.74 -7.49 -8.34
CA LEU A 281 -6.67 -6.82 -7.42
C LEU A 281 -8.01 -6.47 -8.06
N ASP A 282 -8.02 -6.03 -9.32
CA ASP A 282 -9.22 -5.68 -10.08
C ASP A 282 -10.15 -6.87 -10.36
N GLU A 283 -9.65 -8.10 -10.23
CA GLU A 283 -10.43 -9.34 -10.31
C GLU A 283 -11.04 -9.76 -8.95
N THR A 284 -10.66 -9.11 -7.84
CA THR A 284 -11.10 -9.48 -6.48
C THR A 284 -12.39 -8.79 -6.02
N ASN A 285 -12.82 -7.75 -6.74
CA ASN A 285 -13.92 -6.86 -6.33
C ASN A 285 -13.68 -6.14 -4.98
N LEU A 286 -12.40 -5.88 -4.65
CA LEU A 286 -11.97 -5.03 -3.55
C LEU A 286 -11.62 -3.64 -4.08
N ALA A 287 -11.91 -2.61 -3.29
CA ALA A 287 -11.56 -1.24 -3.66
C ALA A 287 -10.05 -0.99 -3.54
N TRP A 288 -9.47 -0.31 -4.52
CA TRP A 288 -8.13 0.24 -4.39
C TRP A 288 -8.14 1.42 -3.43
N VAL A 289 -7.32 1.35 -2.37
CA VAL A 289 -7.04 2.45 -1.46
C VAL A 289 -5.56 2.73 -1.51
N ASN A 290 -5.20 3.97 -1.86
CA ASN A 290 -3.82 4.39 -2.06
C ASN A 290 -2.95 4.01 -0.85
N PRO A 291 -2.01 3.06 -0.99
CA PRO A 291 -1.13 2.69 0.11
C PRO A 291 -0.13 3.80 0.44
N SER A 292 0.24 4.65 -0.53
CA SER A 292 1.05 5.85 -0.30
C SER A 292 0.61 7.04 -1.15
N PRO A 293 1.06 8.28 -0.84
CA PRO A 293 0.66 9.47 -1.59
C PRO A 293 0.99 9.44 -3.09
N ASN A 294 1.94 8.61 -3.52
CA ASN A 294 2.33 8.46 -4.93
C ASN A 294 2.03 7.06 -5.49
N MET A 295 1.31 6.21 -4.74
CA MET A 295 0.85 4.90 -5.21
C MET A 295 -0.68 4.93 -5.22
N ARG A 296 -1.22 5.43 -6.33
CA ARG A 296 -2.59 5.91 -6.52
C ARG A 296 -3.44 5.03 -7.42
N SER A 297 -2.83 4.06 -8.09
CA SER A 297 -3.56 3.13 -8.95
C SER A 297 -2.89 1.74 -9.01
N LEU A 298 -3.66 0.76 -9.45
CA LEU A 298 -3.15 -0.57 -9.77
C LEU A 298 -2.13 -0.52 -10.94
N THR A 299 -2.31 0.41 -11.90
CA THR A 299 -1.35 0.65 -12.98
C THR A 299 0.01 1.02 -12.42
N GLU A 300 0.05 1.96 -11.47
CA GLU A 300 1.29 2.38 -10.82
C GLU A 300 1.95 1.22 -10.07
N ALA A 301 1.17 0.41 -9.34
CA ALA A 301 1.68 -0.78 -8.64
C ALA A 301 2.25 -1.83 -9.61
N THR A 302 1.66 -1.96 -10.80
CA THR A 302 2.12 -2.86 -11.86
C THR A 302 3.47 -2.43 -12.43
N LEU A 303 3.68 -1.12 -12.59
CA LEU A 303 4.91 -0.55 -13.15
C LEU A 303 6.02 -0.40 -12.10
N TYR A 304 5.66 -0.26 -10.83
CA TYR A 304 6.57 0.05 -9.73
C TYR A 304 7.76 -0.92 -9.58
N PRO A 305 7.62 -2.26 -9.72
CA PRO A 305 8.76 -3.17 -9.69
C PRO A 305 9.91 -2.78 -10.64
N GLY A 306 9.58 -2.25 -11.82
CA GLY A 306 10.56 -1.78 -12.79
C GLY A 306 10.96 -0.32 -12.59
N ILE A 307 9.98 0.58 -12.48
CA ILE A 307 10.21 2.03 -12.46
C ILE A 307 10.81 2.49 -11.12
N GLY A 308 10.41 1.86 -10.00
CA GLY A 308 10.91 2.19 -8.67
C GLY A 308 12.42 1.99 -8.50
N LEU A 309 13.03 1.12 -9.32
CA LEU A 309 14.49 0.94 -9.34
C LEU A 309 15.25 2.21 -9.75
N LEU A 310 14.60 3.11 -10.51
CA LEU A 310 15.19 4.37 -10.95
C LEU A 310 15.18 5.45 -9.86
N GLU A 311 14.50 5.22 -8.73
CA GLU A 311 14.43 6.19 -7.62
C GLU A 311 15.80 6.48 -6.99
N THR A 312 16.79 5.61 -7.19
CA THR A 312 18.18 5.82 -6.74
C THR A 312 19.06 6.50 -7.80
N THR A 313 18.48 6.96 -8.90
CA THR A 313 19.17 7.67 -9.99
C THR A 313 18.82 9.16 -9.98
N ASN A 314 19.33 9.90 -10.96
CA ASN A 314 18.97 11.31 -11.19
C ASN A 314 17.81 11.49 -12.19
N VAL A 315 17.12 10.40 -12.55
CA VAL A 315 15.93 10.42 -13.44
C VAL A 315 14.67 10.56 -12.59
N SER A 316 13.75 11.42 -13.01
CA SER A 316 12.43 11.52 -12.38
C SER A 316 11.59 10.31 -12.74
N VAL A 317 10.92 9.74 -11.74
CA VAL A 317 9.92 8.67 -11.89
C VAL A 317 8.49 9.22 -11.88
N GLY A 318 8.29 10.49 -12.26
CA GLY A 318 6.97 11.10 -12.34
C GLY A 318 6.38 11.58 -11.01
N ARG A 319 7.08 11.45 -9.87
CA ARG A 319 6.62 12.04 -8.60
C ARG A 319 6.37 13.55 -8.79
N GLY A 320 5.20 14.02 -8.34
CA GLY A 320 4.76 15.40 -8.51
C GLY A 320 3.94 15.67 -9.78
N THR A 321 3.80 14.71 -10.70
CA THR A 321 2.83 14.76 -11.80
C THR A 321 1.49 14.12 -11.38
N ASP A 322 0.55 14.04 -12.33
CA ASP A 322 -0.74 13.37 -12.14
C ASP A 322 -0.62 11.83 -12.20
N THR A 323 0.47 11.31 -12.77
CA THR A 323 0.70 9.88 -13.02
C THR A 323 2.11 9.45 -12.54
N PRO A 324 2.39 9.50 -11.21
CA PRO A 324 3.67 9.03 -10.68
C PRO A 324 3.91 7.57 -11.06
N PHE A 325 5.16 7.19 -11.30
CA PHE A 325 5.59 5.86 -11.75
C PHE A 325 5.08 5.38 -13.11
N GLU A 326 4.19 6.11 -13.78
CA GLU A 326 3.79 5.81 -15.16
C GLU A 326 4.66 6.51 -16.21
N VAL A 327 5.49 7.46 -15.76
CA VAL A 327 6.39 8.25 -16.63
C VAL A 327 7.80 8.29 -16.05
N VAL A 328 8.79 8.33 -16.95
CA VAL A 328 10.19 8.57 -16.62
C VAL A 328 10.73 9.73 -17.45
N GLY A 329 11.58 10.57 -16.87
CA GLY A 329 12.14 11.69 -17.60
C GLY A 329 13.27 12.39 -16.88
N ALA A 330 14.10 13.06 -17.67
CA ALA A 330 15.16 13.94 -17.21
C ALA A 330 15.10 15.25 -18.02
N PRO A 331 15.63 16.38 -17.52
CA PRO A 331 15.62 17.65 -18.23
C PRO A 331 16.63 17.73 -19.39
N TRP A 332 17.40 16.68 -19.66
CA TRP A 332 18.49 16.62 -20.64
C TRP A 332 18.20 15.60 -21.74
#